data_AF-A0A5B8M1V0-F1
#
_entry.id   AF-A0A5B8M1V0-F1
#
_cell.length_a   1.000
_cell.length_b   1.000
_cell.length_c   1.000
_cell.angle_alpha   90.00
_cell.angle_beta   90.00
_cell.angle_gamma   90.00
#
_symmetry.space_group_name_H-M   'P 1'
#
loop_
_entity.id
_entity.type
_entity.pdbx_description
1 polymer ?
#
loop_
_entity_poly.entity_id
_entity_poly.type
_entity_poly.pdbx_seq_one_letter_code
_entity_poly.pdbx_strand_id
1 'polypeptide(L)'
;MNARVTDEPTPAALPSMGAILLAGGRASRMGGVDKTRLPVNGSTMFDRALAAGSRLGCSPIVAVGPRPDDSGGPDTPPLRWAREYPPFSGPAAAVVTALDAGVPSRPEWMLVLACDLPFPELAVASLVRALADHVDEVDPPDGLCLTDATGRAQWLTAVYRTDALRRAAASLADQGRDQSMRALLSGLEIVTIDADADATDDIDTWDDYDRITKGAS
;
A
#
# COMPACT_ATOMS: atom_id res chain seq x y z
N MET A 1 -46.45 -26.16 2.77
CA MET A 1 -46.00 -25.18 1.76
C MET A 1 -44.86 -24.42 2.43
N ASN A 2 -43.63 -24.93 2.30
CA ASN A 2 -42.48 -24.37 3.02
C ASN A 2 -41.84 -23.32 2.11
N ALA A 3 -41.86 -22.07 2.55
CA ALA A 3 -41.19 -20.96 1.89
C ALA A 3 -39.69 -21.26 1.80
N ARG A 4 -39.16 -21.18 0.57
CA ARG A 4 -37.72 -21.17 0.33
C ARG A 4 -37.18 -19.90 0.97
N VAL A 5 -36.38 -20.05 2.02
CA VAL A 5 -35.45 -18.99 2.44
C VAL A 5 -34.49 -18.83 1.26
N THR A 6 -34.61 -17.71 0.55
CA THR A 6 -33.57 -17.26 -0.38
C THR A 6 -32.38 -16.88 0.48
N ASP A 7 -31.32 -17.66 0.39
CA ASP A 7 -30.01 -17.31 0.96
C ASP A 7 -29.58 -16.03 0.24
N GLU A 8 -29.66 -14.88 0.91
CA GLU A 8 -29.00 -13.67 0.42
C GLU A 8 -27.49 -13.95 0.45
N PRO A 9 -26.74 -13.67 -0.64
CA PRO A 9 -25.30 -13.86 -0.61
C PRO A 9 -24.73 -13.03 0.53
N THR A 10 -24.19 -13.69 1.55
CA THR A 10 -23.39 -13.04 2.57
C THR A 10 -22.22 -12.39 1.84
N PRO A 11 -21.91 -11.09 2.07
CA PRO A 11 -20.74 -10.48 1.46
C PRO A 11 -19.54 -11.37 1.74
N ALA A 12 -18.87 -11.84 0.69
CA ALA A 12 -17.71 -12.70 0.84
C ALA A 12 -16.72 -12.01 1.78
N ALA A 13 -16.31 -12.71 2.84
CA ALA A 13 -15.25 -12.21 3.70
C ALA A 13 -14.01 -11.99 2.83
N LEU A 14 -13.37 -10.82 2.96
CA LEU A 14 -12.17 -10.52 2.18
C LEU A 14 -11.11 -11.63 2.40
N PRO A 15 -10.33 -11.95 1.35
CA PRO A 15 -9.25 -12.92 1.46
C PRO A 15 -8.20 -12.44 2.47
N SER A 16 -7.31 -13.34 2.89
CA SER A 16 -6.26 -12.97 3.82
C SER A 16 -5.34 -11.87 3.25
N MET A 17 -5.11 -10.80 4.03
CA MET A 17 -4.34 -9.62 3.61
C MET A 17 -3.05 -9.46 4.43
N GLY A 18 -1.99 -8.99 3.80
CA GLY A 18 -0.84 -8.35 4.44
C GLY A 18 -0.62 -6.96 3.88
N ALA A 19 0.37 -6.23 4.42
CA ALA A 19 0.69 -4.89 3.95
C ALA A 19 2.21 -4.64 3.87
N ILE A 20 2.60 -3.93 2.82
CA ILE A 20 3.91 -3.31 2.62
C ILE A 20 3.70 -1.80 2.66
N LEU A 21 4.26 -1.15 3.67
CA LEU A 21 4.20 0.29 3.85
C LEU A 21 5.54 0.89 3.42
N LEU A 22 5.53 1.67 2.34
CA LEU A 22 6.74 2.27 1.79
C LEU A 22 6.97 3.63 2.44
N ALA A 23 7.79 3.62 3.49
CA ALA A 23 8.19 4.79 4.27
C ALA A 23 9.53 5.38 3.79
N GLY A 24 9.92 5.07 2.55
CA GLY A 24 11.19 5.48 1.96
C GLY A 24 11.02 6.53 0.87
N GLY A 25 11.95 7.48 0.81
CA GLY A 25 12.00 8.48 -0.25
C GLY A 25 13.14 9.47 -0.02
N ARG A 26 13.67 10.07 -1.09
CA ARG A 26 14.61 11.18 -0.94
C ARG A 26 13.80 12.45 -0.72
N ALA A 27 13.78 12.95 0.51
CA ALA A 27 13.13 14.19 0.96
C ALA A 27 13.71 15.48 0.32
N SER A 28 14.16 15.42 -0.93
CA SER A 28 14.95 16.46 -1.61
C SER A 28 14.18 17.73 -1.91
N ARG A 29 12.86 17.63 -2.17
CA ARG A 29 12.02 18.79 -2.56
C ARG A 29 11.50 19.62 -1.40
N MET A 30 11.45 19.05 -0.19
CA MET A 30 10.99 19.72 1.03
C MET A 30 12.13 19.95 2.03
N GLY A 31 13.33 20.25 1.52
CA GLY A 31 14.47 20.62 2.37
C GLY A 31 14.99 19.50 3.28
N GLY A 32 14.77 18.23 2.94
CA GLY A 32 15.19 17.09 3.75
C GLY A 32 14.15 16.61 4.77
N VAL A 33 12.97 17.23 4.82
CA VAL A 33 11.89 16.83 5.73
C VAL A 33 11.31 15.49 5.32
N ASP A 34 11.26 14.56 6.27
CA ASP A 34 10.56 13.30 6.13
C ASP A 34 9.05 13.54 6.04
N LYS A 35 8.54 13.48 4.81
CA LYS A 35 7.12 13.71 4.50
C LYS A 35 6.21 12.76 5.25
N THR A 36 6.64 11.51 5.45
CA THR A 36 5.83 10.48 6.12
C THR A 36 5.46 10.86 7.56
N ARG A 37 6.24 11.77 8.16
CA ARG A 37 6.05 12.32 9.51
C ARG A 37 5.26 13.62 9.56
N LEU A 38 4.88 14.19 8.41
CA LEU A 38 4.04 15.39 8.39
C LEU A 38 2.65 15.05 8.96
N PRO A 39 2.13 15.87 9.89
CA PRO A 39 0.83 15.62 10.49
C PRO A 39 -0.32 16.04 9.57
N VAL A 40 -1.27 15.13 9.35
CA VAL A 40 -2.56 15.41 8.69
C VAL A 40 -3.67 15.02 9.65
N ASN A 41 -4.51 15.99 10.01
CA ASN A 41 -5.58 15.84 11.01
C ASN A 41 -5.09 15.23 12.34
N GLY A 42 -3.92 15.68 12.81
CA GLY A 42 -3.37 15.30 14.12
C GLY A 42 -2.55 14.01 14.16
N SER A 43 -2.45 13.26 13.06
CA SER A 43 -1.64 12.03 12.95
C SER A 43 -0.64 12.13 11.81
N THR A 44 0.53 11.50 11.95
CA THR A 44 1.49 11.44 10.83
C THR A 44 0.92 10.64 9.67
N MET A 45 1.30 10.95 8.43
CA MET A 45 0.87 10.18 7.26
C MET A 45 1.23 8.69 7.36
N PHE A 46 2.41 8.37 7.92
CA PHE A 46 2.81 7.00 8.21
C PHE A 46 1.85 6.32 9.19
N ASP A 47 1.52 6.96 10.31
CA ASP A 47 0.60 6.37 11.30
C ASP A 47 -0.80 6.15 10.72
N ARG A 48 -1.24 7.03 9.82
CA ARG A 48 -2.51 6.86 9.10
C ARG A 48 -2.47 5.65 8.17
N ALA A 49 -1.39 5.46 7.42
CA ALA A 49 -1.19 4.30 6.56
C ALA A 49 -1.14 2.99 7.36
N LEU A 50 -0.42 2.98 8.48
CA LEU A 50 -0.35 1.85 9.41
C LEU A 50 -1.73 1.54 10.00
N ALA A 51 -2.48 2.55 10.43
CA ALA A 51 -3.82 2.38 10.96
C ALA A 51 -4.80 1.85 9.90
N ALA A 52 -4.69 2.31 8.64
CA ALA A 52 -5.53 1.83 7.54
C ALA A 52 -5.30 0.33 7.27
N GLY A 53 -4.04 -0.11 7.14
CA GLY A 53 -3.71 -1.54 7.01
C GLY A 53 -4.11 -2.36 8.23
N SER A 54 -3.90 -1.83 9.44
CA SER A 54 -4.27 -2.52 10.68
C SER A 54 -5.78 -2.72 10.82
N ARG A 55 -6.59 -1.70 10.45
CA ARG A 55 -8.06 -1.78 10.46
C ARG A 55 -8.60 -2.76 9.42
N LEU A 56 -7.90 -2.92 8.29
CA LEU A 56 -8.19 -3.95 7.29
C LEU A 56 -7.86 -5.37 7.79
N GLY A 57 -7.16 -5.51 8.92
CA GLY A 57 -6.72 -6.79 9.43
C GLY A 57 -5.47 -7.34 8.73
N CYS A 58 -4.69 -6.47 8.07
CA CYS A 58 -3.45 -6.88 7.41
C CYS A 58 -2.50 -7.53 8.42
N SER A 59 -2.08 -8.76 8.14
CA SER A 59 -1.10 -9.49 8.93
C SER A 59 -0.31 -10.46 8.03
N PRO A 60 0.97 -10.18 7.74
CA PRO A 60 1.84 -9.23 8.43
C PRO A 60 1.78 -7.82 7.84
N ILE A 61 2.23 -6.82 8.61
CA ILE A 61 2.53 -5.46 8.13
C ILE A 61 4.06 -5.24 8.19
N VAL A 62 4.64 -4.85 7.06
CA VAL A 62 6.07 -4.55 6.93
C VAL A 62 6.25 -3.12 6.43
N ALA A 63 6.90 -2.26 7.21
CA ALA A 63 7.36 -0.96 6.77
C ALA A 63 8.78 -1.05 6.21
N VAL A 64 9.01 -0.44 5.05
CA VAL A 64 10.32 -0.40 4.40
C VAL A 64 10.80 1.04 4.27
N GLY A 65 11.98 1.30 4.81
CA GLY A 65 12.61 2.61 4.78
C GLY A 65 13.46 2.88 6.03
N PRO A 66 13.89 4.14 6.23
CA PRO A 66 14.51 4.55 7.48
C PRO A 66 13.53 4.33 8.65
N ARG A 67 13.93 3.52 9.64
CA ARG A 67 13.15 3.33 10.86
C ARG A 67 13.33 4.56 11.78
N PRO A 68 12.26 5.25 12.19
CA PRO A 68 12.34 6.33 13.17
C PRO A 68 12.76 5.82 14.56
N ASP A 69 13.52 6.61 15.31
CA ASP A 69 13.97 6.25 16.67
C ASP A 69 12.81 6.11 17.67
N ASP A 70 11.70 6.80 17.42
CA ASP A 70 10.46 6.78 18.21
C ASP A 70 9.45 5.70 17.75
N SER A 71 9.84 4.81 16.83
CA SER A 71 8.95 3.76 16.30
C SER A 71 8.80 2.54 17.21
N GLY A 72 7.56 2.08 17.38
CA GLY A 72 7.23 0.86 18.14
C GLY A 72 6.91 1.12 19.60
N GLY A 73 6.10 2.15 19.88
CA GLY A 73 5.54 2.40 21.20
C GLY A 73 4.53 1.31 21.61
N PRO A 74 4.10 1.31 22.89
CA PRO A 74 3.19 0.28 23.42
C PRO A 74 1.84 0.22 22.69
N ASP A 75 1.39 1.34 22.12
CA ASP A 75 0.13 1.43 21.37
C ASP A 75 0.31 1.25 19.85
N THR A 76 1.53 1.01 19.37
CA THR A 76 1.80 0.80 17.94
C THR A 76 1.33 -0.61 17.53
N PRO A 77 0.53 -0.75 16.45
CA PRO A 77 0.16 -2.06 15.92
C PRO A 77 1.38 -2.93 15.59
N PRO A 78 1.25 -4.27 15.61
CA PRO A 78 2.34 -5.17 15.23
C PRO A 78 2.91 -4.83 13.85
N LEU A 79 4.15 -4.35 13.85
CA LEU A 79 4.83 -3.84 12.66
C LEU A 79 6.25 -4.38 12.60
N ARG A 80 6.66 -4.87 11.43
CA ARG A 80 8.05 -5.18 11.14
C ARG A 80 8.68 -4.05 10.33
N TRP A 81 9.88 -3.64 10.72
CA TRP A 81 10.70 -2.73 9.93
C TRP A 81 11.72 -3.51 9.11
N ALA A 82 11.88 -3.12 7.85
CA ALA A 82 12.95 -3.56 6.98
C ALA A 82 13.54 -2.35 6.24
N ARG A 83 14.71 -2.52 5.63
CA ARG A 83 15.37 -1.45 4.89
C ARG A 83 16.16 -2.04 3.74
N GLU A 84 16.05 -1.42 2.57
CA GLU A 84 16.80 -1.85 1.40
C GLU A 84 18.31 -1.67 1.64
N TYR A 85 19.09 -2.53 1.03
CA TYR A 85 20.54 -2.38 0.95
C TYR A 85 21.01 -2.45 -0.50
N PRO A 86 21.61 -1.37 -1.03
CA PRO A 86 21.85 -0.07 -0.39
C PRO A 86 20.54 0.71 -0.08
N PRO A 87 20.54 1.66 0.88
CA PRO A 87 19.37 2.49 1.13
C PRO A 87 18.97 3.30 -0.10
N PHE A 88 17.66 3.51 -0.29
CA PHE A 88 17.09 4.24 -1.42
C PHE A 88 17.34 3.58 -2.78
N SER A 89 17.33 2.24 -2.82
CA SER A 89 17.50 1.43 -4.04
C SER A 89 16.23 1.35 -4.92
N GLY A 90 15.24 2.21 -4.68
CA GLY A 90 14.01 2.28 -5.46
C GLY A 90 12.89 1.36 -4.96
N PRO A 91 11.67 1.56 -5.48
CA PRO A 91 10.47 0.94 -4.92
C PRO A 91 10.38 -0.57 -5.19
N ALA A 92 10.94 -1.08 -6.29
CA ALA A 92 10.98 -2.52 -6.53
C ALA A 92 11.86 -3.24 -5.49
N ALA A 93 13.05 -2.70 -5.20
CA ALA A 93 13.92 -3.20 -4.14
C ALA A 93 13.25 -3.13 -2.76
N ALA A 94 12.44 -2.10 -2.51
CA ALA A 94 11.66 -1.98 -1.29
C ALA A 94 10.65 -3.13 -1.13
N VAL A 95 9.92 -3.45 -2.20
CA VAL A 95 8.98 -4.58 -2.22
C VAL A 95 9.70 -5.91 -2.02
N VAL A 96 10.81 -6.14 -2.73
CA VAL A 96 11.65 -7.35 -2.54
C VAL A 96 12.09 -7.47 -1.08
N THR A 97 12.60 -6.38 -0.51
CA THR A 97 13.02 -6.29 0.90
C THR A 97 11.89 -6.63 1.86
N ALA A 98 10.67 -6.15 1.61
CA ALA A 98 9.50 -6.44 2.45
C ALA A 98 9.13 -7.93 2.39
N LEU A 99 9.12 -8.50 1.19
CA LEU A 99 8.77 -9.89 0.95
C LEU A 99 9.76 -10.87 1.60
N ASP A 100 11.01 -10.44 1.74
CA ASP A 100 12.11 -11.21 2.36
C ASP A 100 12.31 -10.91 3.84
N ALA A 101 11.46 -10.08 4.47
CA ALA A 101 11.60 -9.65 5.86
C ALA A 101 11.40 -10.76 6.92
N GLY A 102 11.26 -12.03 6.51
CA GLY A 102 11.16 -13.18 7.41
C GLY A 102 9.87 -13.21 8.22
N VAL A 103 8.76 -12.82 7.61
CA VAL A 103 7.42 -12.88 8.24
C VAL A 103 6.84 -14.30 8.19
N PRO A 104 6.13 -14.74 9.26
CA PRO A 104 5.73 -16.14 9.42
C PRO A 104 4.51 -16.54 8.59
N SER A 105 3.65 -15.58 8.21
CA SER A 105 2.45 -15.81 7.40
C SER A 105 2.64 -15.34 5.96
N ARG A 106 1.91 -16.00 5.05
CA ARG A 106 1.77 -15.61 3.65
C ARG A 106 0.28 -15.36 3.38
N PRO A 107 -0.18 -14.11 3.44
CA PRO A 107 -1.54 -13.77 3.06
C PRO A 107 -1.71 -13.99 1.56
N GLU A 108 -2.95 -14.13 1.10
CA GLU A 108 -3.28 -14.27 -0.32
C GLU A 108 -2.95 -12.99 -1.10
N TRP A 109 -3.16 -11.83 -0.46
CA TRP A 109 -2.97 -10.52 -1.05
C TRP A 109 -2.09 -9.62 -0.19
N MET A 110 -1.31 -8.77 -0.85
CA MET A 110 -0.50 -7.71 -0.23
C MET A 110 -1.05 -6.35 -0.65
N LEU A 111 -1.49 -5.56 0.32
CA LEU A 111 -1.59 -4.11 0.18
C LEU A 111 -0.18 -3.53 0.03
N VAL A 112 0.07 -2.74 -1.00
CA VAL A 112 1.29 -1.94 -1.15
C VAL A 112 0.85 -0.48 -1.10
N LEU A 113 1.40 0.26 -0.14
CA LEU A 113 0.97 1.63 0.16
C LEU A 113 2.17 2.55 0.35
N ALA A 114 2.26 3.61 -0.46
CA ALA A 114 3.16 4.73 -0.21
C ALA A 114 2.69 5.50 1.05
N CYS A 115 3.64 5.89 1.91
CA CYS A 115 3.33 6.55 3.18
C CYS A 115 3.35 8.09 3.12
N ASP A 116 3.19 8.66 1.93
CA ASP A 116 3.07 10.11 1.67
C ASP A 116 1.66 10.53 1.23
N LEU A 117 0.69 9.62 1.34
CA LEU A 117 -0.73 9.89 1.17
C LEU A 117 -1.29 10.60 2.42
N PRO A 118 -2.03 11.71 2.28
CA PRO A 118 -2.70 12.40 3.37
C PRO A 118 -3.91 11.60 3.90
N PHE A 119 -4.64 10.92 3.00
CA PHE A 119 -5.87 10.19 3.30
C PHE A 119 -5.80 8.72 2.83
N PRO A 120 -4.84 7.93 3.32
CA PRO A 120 -4.64 6.53 2.88
C PRO A 120 -5.87 5.65 3.13
N GLU A 121 -6.71 5.98 4.10
CA GLU A 121 -7.96 5.28 4.37
C GLU A 121 -8.95 5.32 3.19
N LEU A 122 -8.97 6.42 2.42
CA LEU A 122 -9.82 6.54 1.23
C LEU A 122 -9.30 5.62 0.13
N ALA A 123 -7.98 5.62 -0.08
CA ALA A 123 -7.34 4.72 -1.02
C ALA A 123 -7.60 3.24 -0.70
N VAL A 124 -7.42 2.85 0.56
CA VAL A 124 -7.64 1.48 1.02
C VAL A 124 -9.11 1.09 0.87
N ALA A 125 -10.06 1.98 1.18
CA ALA A 125 -11.49 1.70 0.99
C ALA A 125 -11.83 1.43 -0.48
N SER A 126 -11.31 2.24 -1.42
CA SER A 126 -11.53 2.05 -2.86
C SER A 126 -10.95 0.73 -3.36
N LEU A 127 -9.72 0.39 -2.95
CA LEU A 127 -9.07 -0.88 -3.31
C LEU A 127 -9.82 -2.09 -2.77
N VAL A 128 -10.28 -2.03 -1.51
CA VAL A 128 -11.01 -3.14 -0.88
C VAL A 128 -12.35 -3.36 -1.56
N ARG A 129 -13.07 -2.29 -1.89
CA ARG A 129 -14.34 -2.39 -2.61
C ARG A 129 -14.15 -3.06 -3.96
N ALA A 130 -13.15 -2.62 -4.74
CA ALA A 130 -12.87 -3.21 -6.03
C ALA A 130 -12.39 -4.67 -5.90
N LEU A 131 -11.56 -4.98 -4.90
CA LEU A 131 -11.12 -6.35 -4.65
C LEU A 131 -12.29 -7.29 -4.41
N ALA A 132 -13.29 -6.87 -3.63
CA ALA A 132 -14.49 -7.66 -3.37
C ALA A 132 -15.27 -8.04 -4.63
N ASP A 133 -15.14 -7.29 -5.73
CA ASP A 133 -15.78 -7.62 -7.00
C ASP A 133 -15.02 -8.71 -7.78
N HIS A 134 -13.74 -8.98 -7.43
CA HIS A 134 -12.86 -9.93 -8.12
C HIS A 134 -12.56 -11.22 -7.33
N VAL A 135 -12.91 -11.31 -6.03
CA VAL A 135 -12.50 -12.46 -5.18
C VAL A 135 -13.07 -13.81 -5.61
N ASP A 136 -14.24 -13.81 -6.26
CA ASP A 136 -14.94 -15.02 -6.69
C ASP A 136 -14.70 -15.36 -8.18
N GLU A 137 -13.84 -14.59 -8.86
CA GLU A 137 -13.48 -14.89 -10.24
C GLU A 137 -12.66 -16.18 -10.34
N VAL A 138 -12.92 -16.96 -11.40
CA VAL A 138 -12.17 -18.21 -11.66
C VAL A 138 -10.69 -17.93 -11.93
N ASP A 139 -10.40 -16.77 -12.51
CA ASP A 139 -9.06 -16.29 -12.82
C ASP A 139 -8.95 -14.80 -12.48
N PRO A 140 -8.78 -14.45 -11.19
CA PRO A 140 -8.72 -13.06 -10.77
C PRO A 140 -7.39 -12.42 -11.19
N PRO A 141 -7.36 -11.10 -11.41
CA PRO A 141 -6.14 -10.40 -11.82
C PRO A 141 -5.01 -10.55 -10.79
N ASP A 142 -3.77 -10.38 -11.24
CA ASP A 142 -2.59 -10.42 -10.36
C ASP A 142 -2.53 -9.21 -9.42
N GLY A 143 -3.24 -8.12 -9.74
CA GLY A 143 -3.36 -6.98 -8.86
C GLY A 143 -4.36 -5.92 -9.32
N LEU A 144 -4.67 -5.03 -8.39
CA LEU A 144 -5.51 -3.86 -8.59
C LEU A 144 -4.75 -2.63 -8.12
N CYS A 145 -4.75 -1.54 -8.88
CA CYS A 145 -4.16 -0.28 -8.45
C CYS A 145 -5.06 0.90 -8.77
N LEU A 146 -4.97 1.96 -7.96
CA LEU A 146 -5.69 3.19 -8.23
C LEU A 146 -5.05 3.95 -9.41
N THR A 147 -5.83 4.81 -10.04
CA THR A 147 -5.35 5.83 -10.97
C THR A 147 -5.64 7.21 -10.43
N ASP A 148 -4.73 8.16 -10.67
CA ASP A 148 -5.01 9.56 -10.37
C ASP A 148 -5.95 10.21 -11.41
N ALA A 149 -6.32 11.46 -11.18
CA ALA A 149 -7.20 12.22 -12.08
C ALA A 149 -6.65 12.40 -13.51
N THR A 150 -5.38 12.08 -13.77
CA THR A 150 -4.77 12.09 -15.11
C THR A 150 -4.82 10.73 -15.80
N GLY A 151 -5.38 9.71 -15.14
CA GLY A 151 -5.41 8.32 -15.60
C GLY A 151 -4.09 7.58 -15.38
N ARG A 152 -3.16 8.14 -14.59
CA ARG A 152 -1.88 7.50 -14.32
C ARG A 152 -2.02 6.51 -13.17
N ALA A 153 -1.58 5.28 -13.43
CA ALA A 153 -1.56 4.21 -12.43
C ALA A 153 -0.63 4.55 -11.25
N GLN A 154 -1.19 4.40 -10.05
CA GLN A 154 -0.53 4.53 -8.76
C GLN A 154 -0.10 3.15 -8.28
N TRP A 155 1.02 2.64 -8.82
CA TRP A 155 1.56 1.29 -8.52
C TRP A 155 1.93 1.08 -7.04
N LEU A 156 1.98 2.15 -6.25
CA LEU A 156 2.24 2.11 -4.82
C LEU A 156 0.99 2.34 -3.97
N THR A 157 -0.18 2.34 -4.60
CA THR A 157 -1.48 2.44 -3.95
C THR A 157 -2.36 1.34 -4.54
N ALA A 158 -2.06 0.10 -4.13
CA ALA A 158 -2.48 -1.09 -4.85
C ALA A 158 -2.61 -2.32 -3.93
N VAL A 159 -3.35 -3.32 -4.39
CA VAL A 159 -3.32 -4.68 -3.83
C VAL A 159 -2.80 -5.65 -4.89
N TYR A 160 -1.89 -6.52 -4.51
CA TYR A 160 -1.30 -7.52 -5.40
C TYR A 160 -1.45 -8.92 -4.81
N ARG A 161 -1.71 -9.92 -5.65
CA ARG A 161 -1.63 -11.31 -5.23
C ARG A 161 -0.21 -11.60 -4.75
N THR A 162 -0.07 -12.11 -3.53
CA THR A 162 1.22 -12.30 -2.87
C THR A 162 2.14 -13.18 -3.71
N ASP A 163 1.61 -14.26 -4.27
CA ASP A 163 2.41 -15.20 -5.06
C ASP A 163 2.84 -14.62 -6.41
N ALA A 164 1.99 -13.83 -7.06
CA ALA A 164 2.34 -13.13 -8.31
C ALA A 164 3.45 -12.11 -8.05
N LEU A 165 3.29 -11.30 -7.01
CA LEU A 165 4.29 -10.31 -6.60
C LEU A 165 5.63 -10.96 -6.25
N ARG A 166 5.61 -12.10 -5.53
CA ARG A 166 6.83 -12.85 -5.18
C ARG A 166 7.51 -13.47 -6.40
N ARG A 167 6.75 -14.05 -7.35
CA ARG A 167 7.32 -14.58 -8.59
C ARG A 167 7.98 -13.49 -9.42
N ALA A 168 7.33 -12.35 -9.53
CA ALA A 168 7.86 -11.18 -10.23
C ALA A 168 9.10 -10.61 -9.52
N ALA A 169 9.08 -10.51 -8.19
CA ALA A 169 10.22 -10.08 -7.40
C ALA A 169 11.44 -10.99 -7.58
N ALA A 170 11.22 -12.31 -7.62
CA ALA A 170 12.27 -13.30 -7.80
C ALA A 170 12.89 -13.31 -9.21
N SER A 171 12.21 -12.75 -10.21
CA SER A 171 12.74 -12.66 -11.59
C SER A 171 13.59 -11.41 -11.83
N LEU A 172 13.56 -10.44 -10.90
CA LEU A 172 14.38 -9.23 -11.00
C LEU A 172 15.86 -9.53 -10.74
N ALA A 173 16.72 -8.99 -11.59
CA ALA A 173 18.16 -8.95 -11.32
C ALA A 173 18.47 -8.02 -10.13
N ASP A 174 19.58 -8.31 -9.44
CA ASP A 174 20.11 -7.48 -8.34
C ASP A 174 19.04 -7.09 -7.29
N GLN A 175 18.13 -8.01 -6.97
CA GLN A 175 17.04 -7.80 -6.00
C GLN A 175 16.16 -6.57 -6.31
N GLY A 176 16.01 -6.23 -7.59
CA GLY A 176 15.20 -5.09 -8.02
C GLY A 176 15.83 -3.72 -7.76
N ARG A 177 17.14 -3.68 -7.50
CA ARG A 177 17.89 -2.43 -7.31
C ARG A 177 17.73 -1.49 -8.50
N ASP A 178 17.43 -0.24 -8.19
CA ASP A 178 17.19 0.87 -9.11
C ASP A 178 16.07 0.57 -10.14
N GLN A 179 15.26 -0.47 -9.91
CA GLN A 179 14.11 -0.79 -10.74
C GLN A 179 12.85 -0.06 -10.27
N SER A 180 12.03 0.32 -11.25
CA SER A 180 10.71 0.90 -11.00
C SER A 180 9.69 -0.19 -10.65
N MET A 181 8.60 0.18 -9.98
CA MET A 181 7.46 -0.74 -9.80
C MET A 181 6.88 -1.20 -11.12
N ARG A 182 6.86 -0.34 -12.15
CA ARG A 182 6.40 -0.73 -13.48
C ARG A 182 7.25 -1.86 -14.06
N ALA A 183 8.56 -1.89 -13.79
CA ALA A 183 9.44 -2.97 -14.22
C ALA A 183 9.17 -4.27 -13.43
N LEU A 184 8.97 -4.17 -12.11
CA LEU A 184 8.55 -5.30 -11.28
C LEU A 184 7.25 -5.93 -11.79
N LEU A 185 6.28 -5.10 -12.17
CA LEU A 185 4.93 -5.55 -12.53
C LEU A 185 4.75 -5.87 -14.03
N SER A 186 5.79 -5.78 -14.86
CA SER A 186 5.64 -5.74 -16.33
C SER A 186 5.03 -7.00 -16.96
N GLY A 187 5.03 -8.13 -16.24
CA GLY A 187 4.46 -9.39 -16.68
C GLY A 187 3.20 -9.82 -15.92
N LEU A 188 2.64 -8.93 -15.09
CA LEU A 188 1.45 -9.20 -14.29
C LEU A 188 0.22 -8.54 -14.90
N GLU A 189 -0.94 -9.19 -14.77
CA GLU A 189 -2.22 -8.61 -15.13
C GLU A 189 -2.72 -7.68 -14.02
N ILE A 190 -2.56 -6.37 -14.22
CA ILE A 190 -2.97 -5.36 -13.25
C ILE A 190 -4.17 -4.58 -13.79
N VAL A 191 -5.28 -4.60 -13.06
CA VAL A 191 -6.46 -3.78 -13.34
C VAL A 191 -6.30 -2.43 -12.66
N THR A 192 -6.67 -1.37 -13.37
CA THR A 192 -6.67 0.00 -12.86
C THR A 192 -8.07 0.42 -12.44
N ILE A 193 -8.18 1.08 -11.29
CA ILE A 193 -9.45 1.57 -10.74
C ILE A 193 -9.37 3.08 -10.68
N ASP A 194 -10.40 3.75 -11.20
CA ASP A 194 -10.52 5.21 -11.06
C ASP A 194 -10.73 5.56 -9.59
N ALA A 195 -9.88 6.42 -9.06
CA ALA A 195 -9.99 6.90 -7.69
C ALA A 195 -10.59 8.30 -7.64
N ASP A 196 -11.32 8.59 -6.56
CA ASP A 196 -11.59 9.97 -6.19
C ASP A 196 -10.25 10.70 -5.97
N ALA A 197 -10.17 11.97 -6.37
CA ALA A 197 -8.91 12.73 -6.35
C ALA A 197 -8.20 12.65 -4.98
N ASP A 198 -8.96 12.81 -3.89
CA ASP A 198 -8.46 12.79 -2.51
C ASP A 198 -7.81 11.46 -2.10
N ALA A 199 -8.16 10.35 -2.76
CA ALA A 199 -7.60 9.03 -2.48
C ALA A 199 -6.22 8.80 -3.12
N THR A 200 -5.79 9.68 -4.02
CA THR A 200 -4.50 9.57 -4.72
C THR A 200 -3.62 10.81 -4.57
N ASP A 201 -4.12 11.86 -3.91
CA ASP A 201 -3.34 13.05 -3.59
C ASP A 201 -2.08 12.65 -2.81
N ASP A 202 -0.92 13.15 -3.22
CA ASP A 202 0.34 13.03 -2.51
C ASP A 202 0.84 14.42 -2.08
N ILE A 203 1.63 14.47 -1.01
CA ILE A 203 2.26 15.72 -0.58
C ILE A 203 3.64 15.80 -1.21
N ASP A 204 3.72 16.55 -2.31
CA ASP A 204 4.96 16.67 -3.07
C ASP A 204 5.79 17.92 -2.70
N THR A 205 5.09 18.97 -2.28
CA THR A 205 5.60 20.29 -1.90
C THR A 205 4.94 20.84 -0.63
N TRP A 206 5.47 21.95 -0.10
CA TRP A 206 4.83 22.68 1.01
C TRP A 206 3.47 23.29 0.62
N ASP A 207 3.31 23.70 -0.64
CA ASP A 207 2.04 24.24 -1.14
C ASP A 207 0.96 23.15 -1.16
N ASP A 208 1.32 21.91 -1.51
CA ASP A 208 0.40 20.75 -1.45
C ASP A 208 -0.04 20.48 -0.01
N TYR A 209 0.91 20.45 0.92
CA TYR A 209 0.64 20.25 2.35
C TYR A 209 -0.32 21.32 2.91
N ASP A 210 -0.06 22.59 2.59
CA ASP A 210 -0.91 23.71 3.01
C ASP A 210 -2.31 23.65 2.40
N ARG A 211 -2.44 23.29 1.12
CA ARG A 211 -3.73 23.10 0.45
C ARG A 211 -4.55 22.01 1.15
N ILE A 212 -3.95 20.86 1.39
CA ILE A 212 -4.61 19.69 1.99
C ILE A 212 -5.04 19.98 3.43
N THR A 213 -4.15 20.54 4.24
CA THR A 213 -4.42 20.76 5.67
C THR A 213 -5.40 21.91 5.93
N LYS A 214 -5.43 22.94 5.08
CA LYS A 214 -6.42 24.04 5.17
C LYS A 214 -7.77 23.68 4.56
N GLY A 215 -7.82 22.77 3.59
CA GLY A 215 -9.07 22.30 2.97
C GLY A 215 -9.82 21.24 3.80
N ALA A 216 -9.14 20.58 4.74
CA ALA A 216 -9.71 19.54 5.61
C ALA A 216 -10.25 20.07 6.97
N SER A 217 -10.27 21.40 7.17
CA SER A 217 -10.76 22.07 8.39
C SER A 217 -12.23 22.46 8.33
#